data_AF-A0A918K1W2-F1
#
_entry.id   AF-A0A918K1W2-F1
#
_cell.length_a   1.000
_cell.length_b   1.000
_cell.length_c   1.000
_cell.angle_alpha   90.00
_cell.angle_beta   90.00
_cell.angle_gamma   90.00
#
_symmetry.space_group_name_H-M   'P 1'
#
loop_
_entity.id
_entity.type
_entity.pdbx_description
1 polymer ?
#
loop_
_entity_poly.entity_id
_entity_poly.type
_entity_poly.pdbx_seq_one_letter_code
_entity_poly.pdbx_strand_id
1 'polypeptide(L)'
;MENEEAYAAWGRHKPSTKFAVDELATLLGAADESAEAVFSAYLFAKKDLARSMQELLRATLPLSRPGFEELRSRVRESLQERFGDRIPEKYLAVPYDSVACQDLFGLLRENMGKPVDTAVLRALNADDVHTERRIRELRELGLRIDSVKRDGVGCYLLASLDLDPAQMSALVAKAIKKASLTEAEQKQLIAALDA
;
A
#
# COMPACT_ATOMS: atom_id res chain seq x y z
N MET A 1 0.84 4.04 -20.41
CA MET A 1 -0.54 3.67 -20.79
C MET A 1 -1.41 3.97 -19.60
N GLU A 2 -2.38 4.86 -19.79
CA GLU A 2 -3.39 5.20 -18.78
C GLU A 2 -4.21 3.95 -18.44
N ASN A 3 -4.64 3.82 -17.19
CA ASN A 3 -5.46 2.69 -16.76
C ASN A 3 -6.92 2.95 -17.19
N GLU A 4 -7.25 2.61 -18.43
CA GLU A 4 -8.58 2.83 -19.04
C GLU A 4 -9.72 2.20 -18.22
N GLU A 5 -9.47 1.06 -17.59
CA GLU A 5 -10.44 0.39 -16.70
C GLU A 5 -10.74 1.24 -15.47
N ALA A 6 -9.70 1.80 -14.83
CA ALA A 6 -9.86 2.71 -13.69
C ALA A 6 -10.48 4.05 -14.09
N TYR A 7 -10.18 4.59 -15.29
CA TYR A 7 -10.87 5.76 -15.83
C TYR A 7 -12.36 5.50 -16.04
N ALA A 8 -12.72 4.33 -16.59
CA ALA A 8 -14.12 3.92 -16.73
C ALA A 8 -14.80 3.73 -15.36
N ALA A 9 -14.09 3.17 -14.37
CA ALA A 9 -14.59 3.04 -13.00
C ALA A 9 -14.85 4.41 -12.35
N TRP A 10 -13.90 5.35 -12.46
CA TRP A 10 -14.09 6.72 -12.01
C TRP A 10 -15.28 7.38 -12.71
N GLY A 11 -15.42 7.19 -14.03
CA GLY A 11 -16.54 7.70 -14.81
C GLY A 11 -17.90 7.21 -14.30
N ARG A 12 -17.99 5.95 -13.83
CA ARG A 12 -19.20 5.40 -13.20
C ARG A 12 -19.50 6.00 -11.82
N HIS A 13 -18.48 6.40 -11.07
CA HIS A 13 -18.64 6.99 -9.74
C HIS A 13 -18.96 8.48 -9.77
N LYS A 14 -18.48 9.20 -10.79
CA LYS A 14 -18.61 10.66 -10.92
C LYS A 14 -20.05 11.19 -10.72
N PRO A 15 -21.12 10.58 -11.28
CA PRO A 15 -22.49 11.07 -11.08
C PRO A 15 -22.95 10.98 -9.61
N SER A 16 -22.69 9.84 -8.94
CA SER A 16 -23.05 9.63 -7.53
C SER A 16 -22.29 10.60 -6.63
N THR A 17 -20.98 10.77 -6.87
CA THR A 17 -20.16 11.72 -6.11
C THR A 17 -20.65 13.15 -6.29
N LYS A 18 -21.01 13.55 -7.51
CA LYS A 18 -21.56 14.89 -7.76
C LYS A 18 -22.86 15.08 -6.98
N PHE A 19 -23.79 14.12 -7.08
CA PHE A 19 -25.05 14.17 -6.36
C PHE A 19 -24.84 14.32 -4.84
N ALA A 20 -23.96 13.50 -4.25
CA ALA A 20 -23.70 13.53 -2.81
C ALA A 20 -23.12 14.88 -2.33
N VAL A 21 -22.25 15.50 -3.14
CA VAL A 21 -21.70 16.84 -2.85
C VAL A 21 -22.75 17.93 -2.97
N ASP A 22 -23.56 17.88 -4.02
CA ASP A 22 -24.64 18.86 -4.24
C ASP A 22 -25.70 18.79 -3.13
N GLU A 23 -26.03 17.58 -2.66
CA GLU A 23 -26.96 17.34 -1.55
C GLU A 23 -26.43 17.91 -0.23
N LEU A 24 -25.16 17.61 0.12
CA LEU A 24 -24.52 18.18 1.30
C LEU A 24 -24.47 19.71 1.24
N ALA A 25 -24.09 20.27 0.08
CA ALA A 25 -24.04 21.72 -0.12
C ALA A 25 -25.43 22.37 0.05
N THR A 26 -26.48 21.71 -0.43
CA THR A 26 -27.86 22.17 -0.28
C THR A 26 -28.28 22.22 1.18
N LEU A 27 -28.02 21.15 1.94
CA LEU A 27 -28.36 21.06 3.36
C LEU A 27 -27.56 22.05 4.22
N LEU A 28 -26.28 22.27 3.91
CA LEU A 28 -25.47 23.29 4.60
C LEU A 28 -25.94 24.72 4.32
N GLY A 29 -26.61 24.96 3.19
CA GLY A 29 -27.14 26.26 2.80
C GLY A 29 -28.56 26.55 3.30
N ALA A 30 -29.26 25.56 3.85
CA ALA A 30 -30.63 25.70 4.32
C ALA A 30 -30.69 26.15 5.79
N ALA A 31 -31.66 27.00 6.13
CA ALA A 31 -31.73 27.69 7.42
C ALA A 31 -32.21 26.81 8.59
N ASP A 32 -33.04 25.79 8.31
CA ASP A 32 -33.78 25.03 9.31
C ASP A 32 -33.51 23.51 9.26
N GLU A 33 -32.35 23.10 8.73
CA GLU A 33 -32.01 21.68 8.63
C GLU A 33 -31.62 21.07 9.97
N SER A 34 -32.01 19.81 10.16
CA SER A 34 -31.60 19.07 11.35
C SER A 34 -30.12 18.69 11.27
N ALA A 35 -29.42 18.74 12.39
CA ALA A 35 -28.03 18.30 12.47
C ALA A 35 -27.85 16.85 11.98
N GLU A 36 -28.85 15.98 12.21
CA GLU A 36 -28.84 14.59 11.76
C GLU A 36 -28.85 14.45 10.23
N ALA A 37 -29.64 15.27 9.54
CA ALA A 37 -29.68 15.30 8.08
C ALA A 37 -28.33 15.75 7.51
N VAL A 38 -27.74 16.81 8.08
CA VAL A 38 -26.41 17.31 7.69
C VAL A 38 -25.33 16.26 7.93
N PHE A 39 -25.34 15.57 9.08
CA PHE A 39 -24.37 14.50 9.37
C PHE A 39 -24.51 13.31 8.41
N SER A 40 -25.73 12.90 8.10
CA SER A 40 -26.00 11.80 7.18
C SER A 40 -25.49 12.12 5.77
N ALA A 41 -25.82 13.31 5.26
CA ALA A 41 -25.33 13.77 3.96
C ALA A 41 -23.81 13.94 3.93
N TYR A 42 -23.20 14.42 5.03
CA TYR A 42 -21.75 14.49 5.15
C TYR A 42 -21.08 13.12 5.08
N LEU A 43 -21.58 12.13 5.81
CA LEU A 43 -21.02 10.78 5.79
C LEU A 43 -21.20 10.11 4.42
N PHE A 44 -22.35 10.33 3.78
CA PHE A 44 -22.62 9.86 2.42
C PHE A 44 -21.65 10.50 1.40
N ALA A 45 -21.56 11.84 1.38
CA ALA A 45 -20.64 12.57 0.53
C ALA A 45 -19.19 12.15 0.77
N LYS A 46 -18.74 12.09 2.03
CA LYS A 46 -17.38 11.65 2.39
C LYS A 46 -17.04 10.29 1.79
N LYS A 47 -17.94 9.31 1.91
CA LYS A 47 -17.73 7.95 1.39
C LYS A 47 -17.61 7.94 -0.13
N ASP A 48 -18.53 8.60 -0.83
CA ASP A 48 -18.55 8.63 -2.30
C ASP A 48 -17.40 9.43 -2.88
N LEU A 49 -16.98 10.51 -2.22
CA LEU A 49 -15.82 11.32 -2.62
C LEU A 49 -14.53 10.53 -2.44
N ALA A 50 -14.35 9.85 -1.29
CA ALA A 50 -13.19 9.01 -1.05
C ALA A 50 -13.04 7.92 -2.12
N ARG A 51 -14.14 7.21 -2.43
CA ARG A 51 -14.15 6.19 -3.48
C ARG A 51 -13.82 6.76 -4.86
N SER A 52 -14.43 7.88 -5.23
CA SER A 52 -14.21 8.52 -6.53
C SER A 52 -12.78 9.03 -6.69
N MET A 53 -12.21 9.64 -5.64
CA MET A 53 -10.81 10.09 -5.64
C MET A 53 -9.83 8.92 -5.69
N GLN A 54 -10.13 7.80 -5.01
CA GLN A 54 -9.32 6.59 -5.09
C GLN A 54 -9.25 6.04 -6.52
N GLU A 55 -10.40 5.95 -7.20
CA GLU A 55 -10.46 5.48 -8.60
C GLU A 55 -9.78 6.46 -9.56
N LEU A 56 -9.94 7.77 -9.37
CA LEU A 56 -9.22 8.78 -10.15
C LEU A 56 -7.71 8.67 -9.97
N LEU A 57 -7.25 8.49 -8.73
CA LEU A 57 -5.82 8.30 -8.44
C LEU A 57 -5.30 7.04 -9.13
N ARG A 58 -6.01 5.91 -9.02
CA ARG A 58 -5.66 4.67 -9.73
C ARG A 58 -5.63 4.82 -11.24
N ALA A 59 -6.51 5.64 -11.81
CA ALA A 59 -6.56 5.92 -13.24
C ALA A 59 -5.30 6.65 -13.74
N THR A 60 -4.73 7.49 -12.88
CA THR A 60 -3.48 8.24 -13.16
C THR A 60 -2.22 7.40 -12.98
N LEU A 61 -2.30 6.27 -12.26
CA LEU A 61 -1.17 5.40 -12.05
C LEU A 61 -0.97 4.48 -13.26
N PRO A 62 0.28 4.24 -13.69
CA PRO A 62 0.55 3.15 -14.60
C PRO A 62 0.12 1.84 -13.95
N LEU A 63 -0.20 0.84 -14.77
CA LEU A 63 -0.47 -0.51 -14.28
C LEU A 63 0.68 -0.92 -13.36
N SER A 64 0.42 -0.98 -12.05
CA SER A 64 1.42 -1.19 -11.01
C SER A 64 1.98 -2.61 -11.01
N ARG A 65 1.20 -3.54 -11.59
CA ARG A 65 1.45 -4.99 -11.57
C ARG A 65 2.82 -5.40 -12.12
N PRO A 66 3.26 -4.98 -13.32
CA PRO A 66 4.50 -5.53 -13.91
C PRO A 66 5.74 -5.25 -13.07
N GLY A 67 5.89 -4.05 -12.50
CA GLY A 67 7.08 -3.80 -11.68
C GLY A 67 6.94 -4.20 -10.22
N PHE A 68 5.72 -4.41 -9.71
CA PHE A 68 5.59 -5.12 -8.44
C PHE A 68 5.93 -6.60 -8.60
N GLU A 69 5.57 -7.22 -9.73
CA GLU A 69 5.99 -8.57 -10.10
C GLU A 69 7.51 -8.66 -10.25
N GLU A 70 8.14 -7.66 -10.89
CA GLU A 70 9.60 -7.54 -10.97
C GLU A 70 10.24 -7.44 -9.58
N LEU A 71 9.73 -6.57 -8.70
CA LEU A 71 10.17 -6.48 -7.32
C LEU A 71 10.08 -7.83 -6.61
N ARG A 72 8.94 -8.53 -6.74
CA ARG A 72 8.76 -9.86 -6.14
C ARG A 72 9.71 -10.90 -6.73
N SER A 73 10.02 -10.85 -8.02
CA SER A 73 11.03 -11.72 -8.62
C SER A 73 12.39 -11.50 -7.99
N ARG A 74 12.83 -10.24 -7.89
CA ARG A 74 14.10 -9.86 -7.26
C ARG A 74 14.18 -10.29 -5.80
N VAL A 75 13.09 -10.14 -5.04
CA VAL A 75 13.03 -10.63 -3.65
C VAL A 75 13.15 -12.15 -3.62
N ARG A 76 12.41 -12.87 -4.47
CA ARG A 76 12.46 -14.34 -4.55
C ARG A 76 13.87 -14.84 -4.91
N GLU A 77 14.49 -14.25 -5.93
CA GLU A 77 15.85 -14.56 -6.36
C GLU A 77 16.85 -14.32 -5.22
N SER A 78 16.76 -13.17 -4.54
CA SER A 78 17.62 -12.88 -3.39
C SER A 78 17.41 -13.85 -2.23
N LEU A 79 16.17 -14.31 -1.98
CA LEU A 79 15.91 -15.31 -0.94
C LEU A 79 16.49 -16.66 -1.31
N GLN A 80 16.31 -17.08 -2.57
CA GLN A 80 16.78 -18.37 -3.06
C GLN A 80 18.30 -18.43 -3.10
N GLU A 81 18.96 -17.39 -3.61
CA GLU A 81 20.42 -17.29 -3.68
C GLU A 81 21.06 -17.37 -2.29
N ARG A 82 20.45 -16.73 -1.29
CA ARG A 82 20.99 -16.68 0.07
C ARG A 82 20.68 -17.91 0.89
N PHE A 83 19.49 -18.46 0.77
CA PHE A 83 18.94 -19.42 1.73
C PHE A 83 18.49 -20.74 1.11
N GLY A 84 18.48 -20.87 -0.21
CA GLY A 84 17.87 -22.00 -0.93
C GLY A 84 18.40 -23.38 -0.53
N ASP A 85 19.69 -23.48 -0.22
CA ASP A 85 20.32 -24.76 0.16
C ASP A 85 20.10 -25.16 1.63
N ARG A 86 19.61 -24.22 2.46
CA ARG A 86 19.58 -24.36 3.93
C ARG A 86 18.17 -24.29 4.50
N ILE A 87 17.30 -23.55 3.84
CA ILE A 87 15.95 -23.28 4.30
C ILE A 87 14.96 -23.91 3.31
N PRO A 88 13.99 -24.72 3.80
CA PRO A 88 12.94 -25.27 2.96
C PRO A 88 12.18 -24.20 2.17
N GLU A 89 11.93 -24.47 0.88
CA GLU A 89 11.30 -23.53 -0.07
C GLU A 89 9.99 -22.90 0.44
N LYS A 90 9.20 -23.66 1.22
CA LYS A 90 7.95 -23.16 1.83
C LYS A 90 8.13 -21.93 2.73
N TYR A 91 9.33 -21.70 3.26
CA TYR A 91 9.65 -20.51 4.08
C TYR A 91 10.30 -19.38 3.28
N LEU A 92 10.57 -19.59 1.98
CA LEU A 92 11.14 -18.62 1.05
C LEU A 92 10.07 -17.94 0.18
N ALA A 93 8.79 -18.14 0.51
CA ALA A 93 7.68 -17.50 -0.20
C ALA A 93 7.63 -15.99 0.07
N VAL A 94 7.52 -15.20 -1.00
CA VAL A 94 7.42 -13.73 -0.92
C VAL A 94 6.00 -13.30 -0.53
N PRO A 95 5.77 -12.62 0.61
CA PRO A 95 4.45 -12.19 1.06
C PRO A 95 3.99 -10.86 0.40
N TYR A 96 2.85 -10.33 0.86
CA TYR A 96 2.34 -8.97 0.60
C TYR A 96 1.91 -8.65 -0.85
N ASP A 97 1.15 -9.54 -1.48
CA ASP A 97 0.72 -9.38 -2.88
C ASP A 97 -0.61 -8.65 -3.11
N SER A 98 -1.21 -8.09 -2.06
CA SER A 98 -2.51 -7.41 -2.17
C SER A 98 -2.44 -6.23 -3.14
N VAL A 99 -3.52 -5.99 -3.91
CA VAL A 99 -3.64 -4.86 -4.86
C VAL A 99 -3.27 -3.52 -4.22
N ALA A 100 -3.71 -3.28 -2.98
CA ALA A 100 -3.37 -2.09 -2.21
C ALA A 100 -1.86 -1.86 -2.02
N CYS A 101 -1.11 -2.94 -1.78
CA CYS A 101 0.35 -2.89 -1.65
C CYS A 101 1.01 -2.59 -3.01
N GLN A 102 0.48 -3.19 -4.08
CA GLN A 102 0.94 -2.95 -5.46
C GLN A 102 0.72 -1.50 -5.89
N ASP A 103 -0.49 -0.97 -5.63
CA ASP A 103 -0.86 0.41 -5.96
C ASP A 103 0.04 1.42 -5.24
N LEU A 104 0.29 1.22 -3.94
CA LEU A 104 1.23 2.06 -3.18
C LEU A 104 2.65 2.00 -3.71
N PHE A 105 3.15 0.80 -4.00
CA PHE A 105 4.46 0.64 -4.61
C PHE A 105 4.53 1.38 -5.95
N GLY A 106 3.51 1.21 -6.79
CA GLY A 106 3.41 1.91 -8.08
C GLY A 106 3.54 3.42 -7.89
N LEU A 107 2.72 4.02 -7.02
CA LEU A 107 2.77 5.46 -6.75
C LEU A 107 4.13 5.93 -6.23
N LEU A 108 4.75 5.19 -5.30
CA LEU A 108 6.07 5.51 -4.77
C LEU A 108 7.18 5.37 -5.82
N ARG A 109 7.08 4.36 -6.69
CA ARG A 109 8.06 4.10 -7.76
C ARG A 109 7.99 5.17 -8.85
N GLU A 110 6.81 5.59 -9.26
CA GLU A 110 6.66 6.71 -10.22
C GLU A 110 7.21 8.02 -9.67
N ASN A 111 7.26 8.15 -8.35
CA ASN A 111 7.83 9.28 -7.63
C ASN A 111 9.18 8.94 -6.98
N MET A 112 9.95 7.99 -7.55
CA MET A 112 11.24 7.61 -6.99
C MET A 112 12.15 8.83 -6.81
N GLY A 113 12.76 8.96 -5.63
CA GLY A 113 13.57 10.11 -5.26
C GLY A 113 12.78 11.40 -4.93
N LYS A 114 11.44 11.38 -5.00
CA LYS A 114 10.57 12.52 -4.66
C LYS A 114 9.65 12.16 -3.48
N PRO A 115 9.47 13.06 -2.49
CA PRO A 115 8.51 12.83 -1.41
C PRO A 115 7.08 12.79 -1.94
N VAL A 116 6.32 11.75 -1.55
CA VAL A 116 4.89 11.62 -1.79
C VAL A 116 4.13 11.94 -0.52
N ASP A 117 3.15 12.84 -0.61
CA ASP A 117 2.30 13.23 0.52
C ASP A 117 1.54 12.03 1.07
N THR A 118 1.53 11.91 2.40
CA THR A 118 0.79 10.86 3.11
C THR A 118 -0.71 10.94 2.80
N ALA A 119 -1.28 12.13 2.60
CA ALA A 119 -2.68 12.31 2.22
C ALA A 119 -3.02 11.60 0.89
N VAL A 120 -2.11 11.64 -0.08
CA VAL A 120 -2.28 10.95 -1.37
C VAL A 120 -2.24 9.44 -1.18
N LEU A 121 -1.30 8.94 -0.38
CA LEU A 121 -1.19 7.51 -0.07
C LEU A 121 -2.41 6.98 0.70
N ARG A 122 -2.99 7.81 1.58
CA ARG A 122 -4.23 7.54 2.32
C ARG A 122 -5.45 7.51 1.41
N ALA A 123 -5.54 8.43 0.46
CA ALA A 123 -6.61 8.42 -0.55
C ALA A 123 -6.59 7.10 -1.36
N LEU A 124 -5.40 6.53 -1.60
CA LEU A 124 -5.26 5.25 -2.31
C LEU A 124 -5.70 4.03 -1.48
N ASN A 125 -5.53 4.06 -0.15
CA ASN A 125 -5.85 2.93 0.74
C ASN A 125 -7.08 3.13 1.62
N ALA A 126 -7.85 4.19 1.39
CA ALA A 126 -9.01 4.61 2.16
C ALA A 126 -8.73 5.08 3.61
N ASP A 127 -7.68 4.63 4.30
CA ASP A 127 -7.32 5.15 5.63
C ASP A 127 -5.81 5.16 6.00
N ASP A 128 -5.51 5.81 7.14
CA ASP A 128 -4.19 6.00 7.73
C ASP A 128 -3.53 4.69 8.18
N VAL A 129 -4.29 3.82 8.85
CA VAL A 129 -3.78 2.58 9.48
C VAL A 129 -3.33 1.60 8.40
N HIS A 130 -4.12 1.47 7.34
CA HIS A 130 -3.80 0.64 6.18
C HIS A 130 -2.59 1.21 5.45
N THR A 131 -2.49 2.53 5.28
CA THR A 131 -1.35 3.16 4.63
C THR A 131 -0.05 2.87 5.37
N GLU A 132 0.03 3.15 6.68
CA GLU A 132 1.24 2.89 7.48
C GLU A 132 1.59 1.40 7.49
N ARG A 133 0.59 0.53 7.61
CA ARG A 133 0.78 -0.92 7.55
C ARG A 133 1.39 -1.35 6.22
N ARG A 134 0.86 -0.88 5.08
CA ARG A 134 1.39 -1.24 3.77
C ARG A 134 2.78 -0.66 3.52
N ILE A 135 3.06 0.54 4.00
CA ILE A 135 4.44 1.07 3.95
C ILE A 135 5.39 0.19 4.75
N ARG A 136 4.98 -0.30 5.93
CA ARG A 136 5.78 -1.26 6.70
C ARG A 136 6.00 -2.55 5.93
N GLU A 137 4.96 -3.10 5.31
CA GLU A 137 5.06 -4.32 4.49
C GLU A 137 6.02 -4.13 3.30
N LEU A 138 5.98 -2.97 2.63
CA LEU A 138 6.93 -2.63 1.57
C LEU A 138 8.39 -2.51 2.09
N ARG A 139 8.59 -1.94 3.27
CA ARG A 139 9.91 -1.91 3.94
C ARG A 139 10.39 -3.32 4.30
N GLU A 140 9.49 -4.19 4.76
CA GLU A 140 9.81 -5.59 5.05
C GLU A 140 10.18 -6.39 3.79
N LEU A 141 9.74 -5.97 2.60
CA LEU A 141 10.25 -6.50 1.32
C LEU A 141 11.67 -6.01 0.99
N GLY A 142 12.30 -5.24 1.86
CA GLY A 142 13.66 -4.73 1.67
C GLY A 142 13.74 -3.35 1.00
N LEU A 143 12.61 -2.70 0.70
CA LEU A 143 12.62 -1.37 0.08
C LEU A 143 13.05 -0.29 1.08
N ARG A 144 13.89 0.63 0.61
CA ARG A 144 14.28 1.81 1.38
C ARG A 144 13.26 2.93 1.22
N ILE A 145 12.29 2.97 2.15
CA ILE A 145 11.25 3.99 2.20
C ILE A 145 11.45 4.86 3.45
N ASP A 146 11.80 6.12 3.25
CA ASP A 146 12.04 7.08 4.34
C ASP A 146 10.76 7.87 4.66
N SER A 147 10.56 8.17 5.94
CA SER A 147 9.52 9.10 6.40
C SER A 147 10.13 10.48 6.55
N VAL A 148 9.65 11.45 5.78
CA VAL A 148 10.19 12.81 5.74
C VAL A 148 9.08 13.84 6.00
N LYS A 149 9.46 15.06 6.40
CA LYS A 149 8.52 16.18 6.50
C LYS A 149 8.89 17.24 5.48
N ARG A 150 7.90 17.71 4.71
CA ARG A 150 8.03 18.81 3.76
C ARG A 150 6.94 19.84 4.05
N ASP A 151 7.35 21.08 4.33
CA ASP A 151 6.43 22.19 4.63
C ASP A 151 5.41 21.85 5.75
N GLY A 152 5.87 21.10 6.76
CA GLY A 152 5.03 20.64 7.88
C GLY A 152 4.15 19.41 7.59
N VAL A 153 4.09 18.96 6.34
CA VAL A 153 3.31 17.79 5.90
C VAL A 153 4.18 16.54 5.94
N GLY A 154 3.60 15.43 6.42
CA GLY A 154 4.26 14.13 6.41
C GLY A 154 4.29 13.52 5.00
N CYS A 155 5.43 13.00 4.59
CA CYS A 155 5.62 12.36 3.30
C CYS A 155 6.39 11.04 3.44
N TYR A 156 6.26 10.19 2.43
CA TYR A 156 7.13 9.03 2.24
C TYR A 156 7.98 9.20 0.98
N LEU A 157 9.23 8.78 1.06
CA LEU A 157 10.21 8.86 -0.01
C LEU A 157 10.74 7.45 -0.28
N LEU A 158 10.51 6.93 -1.49
CA LEU A 158 11.23 5.75 -1.96
C LEU A 158 12.61 6.17 -2.44
N ALA A 159 13.63 5.85 -1.65
CA ALA A 159 15.01 6.30 -1.88
C ALA A 159 15.80 5.35 -2.80
N SER A 160 15.53 4.05 -2.74
CA SER A 160 16.15 3.05 -3.63
C SER A 160 15.26 1.81 -3.78
N LEU A 161 15.43 1.11 -4.91
CA LEU A 161 14.90 -0.22 -5.18
C LEU A 161 15.90 -1.33 -4.82
N ASP A 162 17.04 -1.00 -4.24
CA ASP A 162 17.99 -1.98 -3.71
C ASP A 162 17.39 -2.64 -2.47
N LEU A 163 17.42 -3.97 -2.45
CA LEU A 163 16.84 -4.75 -1.37
C LEU A 163 17.81 -4.80 -0.19
N ASP A 164 17.34 -4.42 0.99
CA ASP A 164 18.09 -4.54 2.24
C ASP A 164 18.33 -6.03 2.58
N PRO A 165 19.61 -6.50 2.58
CA PRO A 165 20.00 -7.84 3.01
C PRO A 165 19.41 -8.26 4.36
N ALA A 166 19.36 -7.35 5.33
CA ALA A 166 18.90 -7.66 6.67
C ALA A 166 17.39 -7.93 6.70
N GLN A 167 16.62 -7.24 5.84
CA GLN A 167 15.18 -7.50 5.71
C GLN A 167 14.90 -8.87 5.11
N MET A 168 15.76 -9.36 4.20
CA MET A 168 15.60 -10.70 3.63
C MET A 168 15.66 -11.79 4.71
N SER A 169 16.66 -11.73 5.60
CA SER A 169 16.76 -12.65 6.75
C SER A 169 15.55 -12.51 7.68
N ALA A 170 15.12 -11.27 7.97
CA ALA A 170 13.97 -11.01 8.83
C ALA A 170 12.66 -11.57 8.26
N LEU A 171 12.49 -11.50 6.94
CA LEU A 171 11.32 -12.02 6.21
C LEU A 171 11.20 -13.54 6.38
N VAL A 172 12.31 -14.27 6.19
CA VAL A 172 12.38 -15.73 6.36
C VAL A 172 12.16 -16.12 7.82
N ALA A 173 12.82 -15.42 8.76
CA ALA A 173 12.63 -15.65 10.18
C ALA A 173 11.16 -15.47 10.61
N LYS A 174 10.47 -14.46 10.05
CA LYS A 174 9.04 -14.23 10.29
C LYS A 174 8.16 -15.34 9.72
N ALA A 175 8.50 -15.90 8.57
CA ALA A 175 7.80 -17.04 7.99
C ALA A 175 7.96 -18.30 8.86
N ILE A 176 9.18 -18.60 9.31
CA ILE A 176 9.48 -19.73 10.21
C ILE A 176 8.73 -19.61 11.53
N LYS A 177 8.76 -18.44 12.17
CA LYS A 177 8.09 -18.20 13.46
C LYS A 177 6.56 -18.35 13.41
N LYS A 178 5.96 -18.12 12.24
CA LYS A 178 4.51 -18.30 12.02
C LYS A 178 4.12 -19.75 11.72
N ALA A 179 5.10 -20.60 11.40
CA ALA A 179 4.83 -22.00 11.08
C ALA A 179 4.55 -22.80 12.37
N SER A 180 3.68 -23.79 12.25
CA SER A 180 3.41 -24.77 13.29
C SER A 180 4.61 -25.73 13.43
N LEU A 181 5.65 -25.26 14.11
CA LEU A 181 6.90 -25.98 14.39
C LEU A 181 7.14 -26.01 15.90
N THR A 182 7.92 -26.98 16.36
CA THR A 182 8.45 -26.96 17.73
C THR A 182 9.46 -25.82 17.90
N GLU A 183 9.65 -25.34 19.13
CA GLU A 183 10.64 -24.30 19.41
C GLU A 183 12.07 -24.70 19.01
N ALA A 184 12.40 -26.00 19.12
CA ALA A 184 13.70 -26.53 18.74
C ALA A 184 13.92 -26.43 17.21
N GLU A 185 12.93 -26.82 16.42
CA GLU A 185 12.99 -26.72 14.95
C GLU A 185 13.05 -25.25 14.49
N GLN A 186 12.29 -24.36 15.13
CA GLN A 186 12.35 -22.93 14.82
C GLN A 186 13.74 -22.35 15.09
N LYS A 187 14.35 -22.68 16.25
CA LYS A 187 15.70 -22.22 16.59
C LYS A 187 16.74 -22.73 15.61
N GLN A 188 16.65 -24.00 15.20
CA GLN A 188 17.57 -24.58 14.22
C GLN A 188 17.48 -23.86 12.87
N LEU A 189 16.27 -23.63 12.36
CA LEU A 189 16.08 -22.94 11.09
C LEU A 189 16.49 -21.47 11.13
N ILE A 190 16.24 -20.77 12.25
CA ILE A 190 16.66 -19.37 12.42
C ILE A 190 18.19 -19.27 12.51
N ALA A 191 18.86 -20.16 13.23
CA ALA A 191 20.32 -20.17 13.31
C ALA A 191 20.97 -20.42 11.93
N ALA A 192 20.30 -21.16 11.05
CA ALA A 192 20.76 -21.38 9.68
C ALA A 192 20.71 -20.13 8.79
N LEU A 193 20.06 -19.04 9.20
CA LEU A 193 20.04 -17.77 8.48
C LEU A 193 21.32 -16.95 8.65
N ASP A 194 22.04 -17.14 9.76
CA ASP A 194 23.25 -16.39 10.12
C ASP A 194 24.56 -17.13 9.76
N ALA A 195 24.45 -18.37 9.26
CA ALA A 195 25.58 -19.20 8.81
C ALA A 195 26.10 -18.78 7.42
#